data_AF-A0A915M2D0-F1
#
_entry.id   AF-A0A915M2D0-F1
#
_cell.length_a   1.000
_cell.length_b   1.000
_cell.length_c   1.000
_cell.angle_alpha   90.00
_cell.angle_beta   90.00
_cell.angle_gamma   90.00
#
_symmetry.space_group_name_H-M   'P 1'
#
loop_
_entity.id
_entity.type
_entity.pdbx_description
1 polymer ?
#
loop_
_entity_poly.entity_id
_entity_poly.type
_entity_poly.pdbx_seq_one_letter_code
_entity_poly.pdbx_strand_id
1 'polypeptide(L)'
;MPKDLYMCQLCANHGQYNQPKKGHKQKCPNRDCICSLCSLNMKRRFLDRIERQIRKENDNEHQNSENVEKCADNKALDKMSTS
;
A
#
# COMPACT_ATOMS: atom_id res chain seq x y z
N MET A 1 -13.17 -5.55 22.88
CA MET A 1 -13.55 -4.96 21.59
C MET A 1 -12.83 -5.74 20.50
N PRO A 2 -13.52 -6.55 19.66
CA PRO A 2 -12.84 -7.31 18.62
C PRO A 2 -12.11 -6.34 17.69
N LYS A 3 -10.80 -6.54 17.55
CA LYS A 3 -9.96 -5.76 16.64
C LYS A 3 -10.34 -6.12 15.20
N ASP A 4 -10.55 -5.08 14.40
CA ASP A 4 -10.43 -5.10 12.93
C ASP A 4 -11.56 -5.71 12.09
N LEU A 5 -12.83 -5.48 12.46
CA LEU A 5 -13.85 -5.46 11.41
C LEU A 5 -13.64 -4.20 10.55
N TYR A 6 -13.18 -4.41 9.32
CA TYR A 6 -12.88 -3.34 8.36
C TYR A 6 -14.18 -2.68 7.88
N MET A 7 -14.59 -1.60 8.57
CA MET A 7 -15.83 -0.87 8.28
C MET A 7 -15.63 0.23 7.23
N CYS A 8 -16.73 0.65 6.61
CA CYS A 8 -16.73 1.75 5.67
C CYS A 8 -16.58 3.10 6.40
N GLN A 9 -15.41 3.72 6.26
CA GLN A 9 -15.13 5.01 6.90
C GLN A 9 -16.05 6.14 6.43
N LEU A 10 -16.53 6.10 5.17
CA LEU A 10 -17.49 7.09 4.68
C LEU A 10 -18.80 7.01 5.48
N CYS A 11 -19.31 5.80 5.72
CA CYS A 11 -20.49 5.58 6.55
C CYS A 11 -20.25 5.96 8.02
N ALA A 12 -19.08 5.61 8.56
CA ALA A 12 -18.70 6.00 9.91
C ALA A 12 -18.69 7.54 10.12
N ASN A 13 -18.27 8.30 9.11
CA ASN A 13 -18.30 9.77 9.16
C ASN A 13 -19.73 10.35 9.22
N HIS A 14 -20.75 9.57 8.87
CA HIS A 14 -22.16 9.93 8.93
C HIS A 14 -22.92 9.18 10.03
N GLY A 15 -22.22 8.59 11.00
CA GLY A 15 -22.82 7.88 12.13
C GLY A 15 -23.23 6.43 11.86
N GLN A 16 -22.91 5.89 10.67
CA GLN A 16 -23.25 4.54 10.26
C GLN A 16 -22.03 3.60 10.44
N TYR A 17 -21.81 3.11 11.65
CA TYR A 17 -20.61 2.33 12.00
C TYR A 17 -20.70 0.84 11.66
N ASN A 18 -21.90 0.28 11.48
CA ASN A 18 -22.12 -1.15 11.23
C ASN A 18 -22.10 -1.53 9.74
N GLN A 19 -21.35 -0.77 8.92
CA GLN A 19 -21.29 -0.99 7.47
C GLN A 19 -19.98 -1.71 7.10
N PRO A 20 -20.00 -3.03 6.87
CA PRO A 20 -18.80 -3.79 6.52
C PRO A 20 -18.28 -3.33 5.16
N LYS A 21 -16.97 -3.13 5.01
CA LYS A 21 -16.39 -2.61 3.76
C LYS A 21 -16.42 -3.64 2.62
N LYS A 22 -16.43 -4.94 2.92
CA LYS A 22 -16.52 -6.02 1.93
C LYS A 22 -17.87 -5.95 1.21
N GLY A 23 -17.86 -5.80 -0.12
CA GLY A 23 -19.09 -5.70 -0.94
C GLY A 23 -19.85 -4.36 -0.86
N HIS A 24 -19.53 -3.49 0.10
CA HIS A 24 -20.25 -2.23 0.32
C HIS A 24 -19.78 -1.07 -0.58
N LYS A 25 -18.59 -1.14 -1.18
CA LYS A 25 -18.00 -0.02 -1.95
C LYS A 25 -18.93 0.58 -3.02
N GLN A 26 -19.66 -0.26 -3.77
CA GLN A 26 -20.57 0.21 -4.83
C GLN A 26 -21.95 0.61 -4.30
N LYS A 27 -22.37 0.06 -3.17
CA LYS A 27 -23.68 0.31 -2.53
C LYS A 27 -23.61 1.36 -1.42
N CYS A 28 -22.47 2.03 -1.27
CA CYS A 28 -22.24 3.01 -0.21
C CYS A 28 -23.10 4.25 -0.49
N PRO A 29 -24.02 4.64 0.40
CA PRO A 29 -24.85 5.83 0.21
C PRO A 29 -24.02 7.12 0.21
N ASN A 30 -22.89 7.10 0.93
CA ASN A 30 -21.99 8.24 1.08
C ASN A 30 -20.80 8.17 0.10
N ARG A 31 -20.90 7.39 -0.98
CA ARG A 31 -19.82 7.18 -1.97
C ARG A 31 -19.33 8.51 -2.57
N ASP A 32 -20.28 9.38 -2.91
CA ASP A 32 -20.04 10.64 -3.60
C ASP A 32 -20.25 11.84 -2.66
N CYS A 33 -20.19 11.61 -1.34
CA CYS A 33 -20.34 12.68 -0.36
C CYS A 33 -19.10 13.60 -0.34
N ILE A 34 -19.34 14.91 -0.35
CA ILE A 34 -18.33 15.97 -0.32
C ILE A 34 -18.31 16.77 0.99
N CYS A 35 -18.90 16.24 2.07
CA CYS A 35 -18.83 16.90 3.38
C CYS A 35 -17.37 17.04 3.86
N SER A 36 -17.13 17.89 4.86
CA SER A 36 -15.78 18.15 5.39
C SER A 36 -15.06 16.86 5.82
N LEU A 37 -15.74 15.96 6.54
CA LEU A 37 -15.19 14.68 7.00
C LEU A 37 -14.85 13.73 5.85
N CYS A 38 -15.71 13.62 4.84
CA CYS A 38 -15.49 12.77 3.66
C CYS A 38 -14.38 13.34 2.76
N SER A 39 -14.32 14.66 2.61
CA SER A 39 -13.23 15.36 1.90
C SER A 39 -11.87 15.12 2.57
N LEU A 40 -11.80 15.21 3.89
CA LEU A 40 -10.59 14.85 4.65
C LEU A 40 -10.21 13.37 4.46
N ASN A 41 -11.21 12.47 4.44
CA ASN A 41 -10.95 11.05 4.17
C ASN A 41 -10.35 10.82 2.78
N MET A 42 -10.83 11.53 1.76
CA MET A 42 -10.28 11.44 0.40
C MET A 42 -8.83 11.93 0.34
N LYS A 43 -8.53 13.08 0.97
CA LYS A 43 -7.15 13.60 1.06
C LYS A 43 -6.20 12.61 1.74
N ARG A 44 -6.61 12.03 2.88
CA ARG A 44 -5.84 10.99 3.57
C ARG A 44 -5.55 9.80 2.66
N ARG A 45 -6.55 9.26 1.97
CA ARG A 45 -6.37 8.14 1.04
C ARG A 45 -5.45 8.46 -0.14
N PHE A 46 -5.43 9.72 -0.57
CA PHE A 46 -4.50 10.18 -1.60
C PHE A 46 -3.06 10.18 -1.09
N LEU A 47 -2.82 10.73 0.10
CA LEU A 47 -1.51 10.69 0.75
C LEU A 47 -1.04 9.25 1.01
N ASP A 48 -1.91 8.38 1.55
CA ASP A 48 -1.61 6.96 1.77
C ASP A 48 -1.21 6.22 0.48
N ARG A 49 -1.69 6.67 -0.69
CA ARG A 49 -1.29 6.11 -1.99
C ARG A 49 0.09 6.58 -2.40
N ILE A 50 0.37 7.88 -2.25
CA ILE A 50 1.68 8.46 -2.56
C ILE A 50 2.75 7.84 -1.66
N GLU A 51 2.50 7.76 -0.35
CA GLU A 51 3.46 7.18 0.60
C GLU A 51 3.79 5.73 0.25
N ARG A 52 2.76 4.92 -0.08
CA ARG A 52 2.98 3.53 -0.51
C ARG A 52 3.74 3.42 -1.83
N GLN A 53 3.55 4.37 -2.75
CA GLN A 53 4.29 4.40 -4.01
C GLN A 53 5.77 4.70 -3.73
N ILE A 54 6.06 5.73 -2.93
CA ILE A 54 7.42 6.09 -2.53
C ILE A 54 8.11 4.93 -1.82
N ARG A 55 7.45 4.28 -0.85
CA ARG A 55 8.02 3.11 -0.16
C ARG A 55 8.38 1.99 -1.13
N LYS A 56 7.49 1.66 -2.06
CA LYS A 56 7.76 0.65 -3.10
C LYS A 56 8.94 1.03 -3.99
N GLU A 57 9.06 2.29 -4.38
CA GLU A 57 10.18 2.77 -5.20
C GLU A 57 11.51 2.62 -4.44
N ASN A 58 11.56 3.01 -3.16
CA ASN A 58 12.75 2.84 -2.32
C ASN A 58 13.08 1.35 -2.08
N ASP A 59 12.06 0.49 -1.88
CA ASP A 59 12.26 -0.96 -1.74
C ASP A 59 12.85 -1.57 -3.03
N ASN A 60 12.41 -1.10 -4.20
CA ASN A 60 12.95 -1.53 -5.49
C ASN A 60 14.39 -1.03 -5.71
N GLU A 61 14.71 0.18 -5.26
CA GLU A 61 16.09 0.72 -5.34
C GLU A 61 17.05 -0.08 -4.45
N HIS A 62 16.64 -0.44 -3.23
CA HIS A 62 17.44 -1.29 -2.33
C HIS A 62 17.72 -2.68 -2.94
N GLN A 63 16.73 -3.30 -3.61
CA GLN A 63 16.91 -4.58 -4.28
C GLN A 63 17.80 -4.49 -5.54
N ASN A 64 17.88 -3.32 -6.17
CA ASN A 64 18.75 -3.09 -7.31
C ASN A 64 20.22 -2.88 -6.87
N SER A 65 20.46 -2.16 -5.76
CA SER A 65 21.80 -2.03 -5.17
C SER A 65 22.37 -3.36 -4.66
N GLU A 66 21.55 -4.21 -4.02
CA GLU A 66 22.00 -5.53 -3.55
C GLU A 66 22.30 -6.52 -4.71
N ASN A 67 21.65 -6.36 -5.88
CA ASN A 67 21.94 -7.18 -7.06
C ASN A 67 23.20 -6.72 -7.83
N VAL A 68 23.54 -5.43 -7.78
CA VAL A 68 24.77 -4.91 -8.40
C VAL A 68 26.02 -5.38 -7.64
N GLU A 69 25.98 -5.46 -6.31
CA GLU A 69 27.09 -5.99 -5.52
C GLU A 69 27.28 -7.50 -5.69
N LYS A 70 26.20 -8.27 -5.87
CA LYS A 70 26.27 -9.74 -6.07
C LYS A 70 26.81 -10.17 -7.45
N CYS A 71 26.91 -9.26 -8.41
CA CYS A 71 27.51 -9.52 -9.72
C CYS A 71 29.05 -9.41 -9.70
N ALA A 72 29.64 -8.71 -8.71
CA ALA A 72 31.08 -8.50 -8.64
C ALA A 72 31.87 -9.73 -8.13
N ASP A 73 31.26 -10.59 -7.31
CA ASP A 73 31.95 -11.74 -6.70
C ASP A 73 31.98 -13.02 -7.56
N ASN A 74 31.14 -13.13 -8.60
CA ASN A 74 31.08 -14.34 -9.43
C ASN A 74 32.12 -14.39 -10.57
N LYS A 75 33.09 -13.46 -10.62
CA LYS A 75 34.14 -13.44 -11.66
C LYS A 75 35.45 -14.14 -11.25
N ALA A 76 35.51 -14.78 -10.07
CA ALA A 76 36.75 -15.36 -9.53
C ALA A 76 36.84 -16.91 -9.59
N LEU A 77 35.82 -17.64 -10.07
CA LEU A 77 35.75 -19.11 -9.93
C LEU A 77 35.76 -19.91 -11.26
N ASP A 78 36.22 -19.33 -12.37
CA ASP A 78 36.45 -20.05 -13.65
C ASP A 78 37.95 -20.21 -13.98
N LYS A 79 38.75 -20.66 -13.00
CA LYS A 79 40.18 -20.99 -13.23
C LYS A 79 40.63 -22.28 -12.53
N MET A 80 39.83 -23.34 -12.54
CA MET A 80 40.32 -24.66 -12.10
C MET A 80 39.48 -25.78 -12.72
N SER A 81 39.64 -26.01 -14.02
CA SER A 81 39.28 -27.27 -14.70
C SER A 81 39.95 -27.36 -16.07
N THR A 82 41.29 -27.32 -16.09
CA THR A 82 42.07 -27.88 -17.20
C THR A 82 43.39 -28.39 -16.63
N SER A 83 43.42 -29.67 -16.29
CA SER A 83 44.57 -30.59 -16.44
C SER A 83 44.09 -32.01 -16.15
#